data_AF-A0A414B009-F1
#
_entry.id   AF-A0A414B009-F1
#
_cell.length_a   1.000
_cell.length_b   1.000
_cell.length_c   1.000
_cell.angle_alpha   90.00
_cell.angle_beta   90.00
_cell.angle_gamma   90.00
#
_symmetry.space_group_name_H-M   'P 1'
#
loop_
_entity.id
_entity.type
_entity.pdbx_description
1 polymer ?
#
loop_
_entity_poly.entity_id
_entity_poly.type
_entity_poly.pdbx_seq_one_letter_code
_entity_poly.pdbx_strand_id
1 'polypeptide(L)'
;MKQVNKTMGNHFEEELCELLAEQGFWAHNLAQNQVGQPSDVLAVRDNIAVLIDCKVCSNNRFPLSRIEPNQEAAMTMWEAQGNEHCYFAMKLNDGQIYMIHFDELCLRQLYGQGSITESEFPEYKTFQEWLEEMNVYRNREPIENP
;
A
#
# COMPACT_ATOMS: atom_id res chain seq x y z
N MET A 1 5.43 27.21 23.24
CA MET A 1 6.04 25.94 22.77
C MET A 1 5.12 25.38 21.70
N LYS A 2 5.63 25.15 20.48
CA LYS A 2 4.84 24.57 19.37
C LYS A 2 4.56 23.11 19.71
N GLN A 3 3.30 22.76 19.95
CA GLN A 3 2.85 21.39 20.07
C GLN A 3 2.86 20.79 18.66
N VAL A 4 3.72 19.80 18.45
CA VAL A 4 3.88 19.13 17.16
C VAL A 4 2.67 18.21 16.97
N ASN A 5 1.88 18.45 15.93
CA ASN A 5 0.74 17.62 15.51
C ASN A 5 1.24 16.25 15.03
N LYS A 6 1.43 15.31 15.96
CA LYS A 6 1.92 13.95 15.71
C LYS A 6 0.83 12.86 15.82
N THR A 7 -0.44 13.24 15.72
CA THR A 7 -1.57 12.36 16.14
C THR A 7 -2.48 11.87 15.01
N MET A 8 -2.28 12.26 13.74
CA MET A 8 -3.13 11.75 12.63
C MET A 8 -2.46 10.73 11.71
N GLY A 9 -1.14 10.58 11.76
CA GLY A 9 -0.37 9.76 10.82
C GLY A 9 0.13 8.42 11.36
N ASN A 10 -0.36 7.95 12.52
CA ASN A 10 -0.01 6.63 13.05
C ASN A 10 -1.23 5.69 13.17
N HIS A 11 -2.45 6.20 13.00
CA HIS A 11 -3.66 5.40 13.22
C HIS A 11 -3.98 4.48 12.05
N PHE A 12 -3.63 4.88 10.83
CA PHE A 12 -4.03 4.10 9.66
C PHE A 12 -3.12 2.89 9.44
N GLU A 13 -1.82 3.02 9.73
CA GLU A 13 -0.86 1.93 9.64
C GLU A 13 -1.20 0.82 10.64
N GLU A 14 -1.55 1.20 11.88
CA GLU A 14 -2.01 0.29 12.93
C GLU A 14 -3.33 -0.38 12.54
N GLU A 15 -4.33 0.39 12.11
CA GLU A 15 -5.62 -0.13 11.63
C GLU A 15 -5.43 -1.10 10.45
N LEU A 16 -4.59 -0.77 9.48
CA LEU A 16 -4.34 -1.64 8.34
C LEU A 16 -3.66 -2.94 8.77
N CYS A 17 -2.72 -2.89 9.71
CA CYS A 17 -2.11 -4.09 10.29
C CYS A 17 -3.16 -4.98 10.97
N GLU A 18 -4.10 -4.41 11.73
CA GLU A 18 -5.20 -5.14 12.35
C GLU A 18 -6.11 -5.78 11.30
N LEU A 19 -6.55 -5.02 10.29
CA LEU A 19 -7.37 -5.53 9.19
C LEU A 19 -6.69 -6.68 8.44
N LEU A 20 -5.39 -6.56 8.15
CA LEU A 20 -4.60 -7.61 7.52
C LEU A 20 -4.46 -8.86 8.42
N ALA A 21 -4.23 -8.66 9.72
CA ALA A 21 -4.11 -9.74 10.69
C ALA A 21 -5.42 -10.53 10.85
N GLU A 22 -6.57 -9.86 10.82
CA GLU A 22 -7.89 -10.51 10.82
C GLU A 22 -8.09 -11.43 9.60
N GLN A 23 -7.43 -11.13 8.49
CA GLN A 23 -7.43 -11.95 7.27
C GLN A 23 -6.30 -12.99 7.26
N GLY A 24 -5.56 -13.14 8.35
CA GLY A 24 -4.50 -14.14 8.52
C GLY A 24 -3.16 -13.76 7.91
N PHE A 25 -2.96 -12.49 7.51
CA PHE A 25 -1.62 -12.00 7.19
C PHE A 25 -0.80 -11.82 8.47
N TRP A 26 0.48 -12.17 8.39
CA TRP A 26 1.47 -11.67 9.32
C TRP A 26 1.85 -10.25 8.88
N ALA A 27 1.18 -9.24 9.46
CA ALA A 27 1.42 -7.83 9.18
C ALA A 27 2.26 -7.16 10.27
N HIS A 28 3.18 -6.30 9.86
CA HIS A 28 4.02 -5.53 10.77
C HIS A 28 4.16 -4.09 10.29
N ASN A 29 3.92 -3.15 11.21
CA ASN A 29 4.21 -1.73 11.00
C ASN A 29 5.73 -1.51 11.14
N LEU A 30 6.36 -1.05 10.07
CA LEU A 30 7.81 -0.85 9.99
C LEU A 30 8.21 0.41 10.76
N ALA A 31 9.05 0.24 11.78
CA ALA A 31 9.53 1.36 12.58
C ALA A 31 10.35 2.35 11.73
N GLN A 32 9.94 3.61 11.69
CA GLN A 32 10.58 4.72 10.94
C GLN A 32 11.97 5.15 11.46
N ASN A 33 12.65 4.31 12.25
CA ASN A 33 13.72 4.73 13.15
C ASN A 33 15.14 4.60 12.56
N GLN A 34 15.31 4.17 11.31
CA GLN A 34 16.61 4.15 10.64
C GLN A 34 16.52 4.59 9.18
N VAL A 35 17.57 5.27 8.72
CA VAL A 35 17.79 5.63 7.32
C VAL A 35 17.84 4.33 6.49
N GLY A 36 16.78 4.03 5.75
CA GLY A 36 16.59 2.76 5.04
C GLY A 36 15.41 2.77 4.07
N GLN A 37 15.06 1.59 3.54
CA GLN A 37 13.95 1.35 2.58
C GLN A 37 12.60 1.69 3.24
N PRO A 38 11.96 2.83 2.91
CA PRO A 38 10.77 3.26 3.61
C PRO A 38 9.52 2.70 2.94
N SER A 39 8.74 2.02 3.77
CA SER A 39 7.34 1.74 3.57
C SER A 39 6.73 1.57 4.96
N ASP A 40 5.40 1.63 5.08
CA ASP A 40 4.75 1.66 6.39
C ASP A 40 4.48 0.25 6.91
N VAL A 41 4.07 -0.68 6.04
CA VAL A 41 3.63 -2.02 6.44
C VAL A 41 4.29 -3.08 5.55
N LEU A 42 4.78 -4.14 6.19
CA LEU A 42 5.13 -5.39 5.52
C LEU A 42 4.14 -6.47 5.96
N ALA A 43 3.49 -7.13 5.02
CA ALA A 43 2.52 -8.18 5.28
C ALA A 43 2.87 -9.46 4.52
N VAL A 44 2.74 -10.62 5.16
CA VAL A 44 3.04 -11.91 4.53
C VAL A 44 1.93 -12.92 4.78
N ARG A 45 1.49 -13.61 3.73
CA ARG A 45 0.55 -14.75 3.83
C ARG A 45 0.74 -15.66 2.62
N ASP A 46 0.68 -16.98 2.83
CA ASP A 46 0.76 -17.98 1.75
C ASP A 46 1.98 -17.82 0.81
N ASN A 47 3.16 -17.55 1.40
CA ASN A 47 4.41 -17.24 0.68
C ASN A 47 4.39 -15.97 -0.18
N ILE A 48 3.36 -15.14 -0.03
CA ILE A 48 3.24 -13.85 -0.71
C ILE A 48 3.58 -12.76 0.29
N ALA A 49 4.68 -12.06 0.03
CA ALA A 49 5.05 -10.85 0.77
C ALA A 49 4.51 -9.62 0.04
N VAL A 50 3.93 -8.69 0.79
CA VAL A 50 3.31 -7.46 0.30
C VAL A 50 3.92 -6.27 1.04
N LEU A 51 4.50 -5.33 0.30
CA LEU A 51 5.00 -4.06 0.81
C LEU A 51 3.93 -2.97 0.65
N ILE A 52 3.59 -2.23 1.70
CA ILE A 52 2.46 -1.30 1.67
C ILE A 52 2.81 0.06 2.31
N ASP A 53 2.58 1.14 1.57
CA ASP A 53 2.65 2.51 2.08
C ASP A 53 1.24 3.06 2.33
N CYS A 54 1.01 3.66 3.49
CA CYS A 54 -0.30 4.12 3.95
C CYS A 54 -0.49 5.61 3.64
N LYS A 55 -1.57 5.94 2.94
CA LYS A 55 -1.91 7.34 2.60
C LYS A 55 -3.33 7.68 3.03
N VAL A 56 -3.46 8.61 3.97
CA VAL A 56 -4.74 9.26 4.27
C VAL A 56 -5.02 10.38 3.25
N CYS A 57 -6.18 10.30 2.60
CA CYS A 57 -6.62 11.19 1.53
C CYS A 57 -7.72 12.14 2.02
N SER A 58 -7.35 13.14 2.84
CA SER A 58 -8.28 14.01 3.59
C SER A 58 -9.28 14.85 2.75
N ASN A 59 -9.14 14.90 1.44
CA ASN A 59 -10.07 15.57 0.51
C ASN A 59 -10.58 14.62 -0.58
N ASN A 60 -10.58 13.31 -0.31
CA ASN A 60 -10.86 12.24 -1.28
C ASN A 60 -10.05 12.40 -2.58
N ARG A 61 -8.83 12.92 -2.46
CA ARG A 61 -7.90 13.17 -3.57
C ARG A 61 -6.48 12.84 -3.13
N PHE A 62 -5.74 12.19 -4.01
CA PHE A 62 -4.33 11.90 -3.82
C PHE A 62 -3.47 12.59 -4.88
N PRO A 63 -2.79 13.70 -4.56
CA PRO A 63 -1.74 14.25 -5.42
C PRO A 63 -0.56 13.26 -5.53
N LEU A 64 -0.15 12.91 -6.76
CA LEU A 64 0.96 11.96 -6.97
C LEU A 64 2.31 12.51 -6.46
N SER A 65 2.43 13.83 -6.28
CA SER A 65 3.59 14.47 -5.66
C SER A 65 3.73 14.15 -4.15
N ARG A 66 2.77 13.45 -3.54
CA ARG A 66 2.88 12.93 -2.17
C ARG A 66 3.58 11.59 -2.08
N ILE A 67 3.93 10.98 -3.21
CA ILE A 67 4.84 9.85 -3.25
C ILE A 67 6.24 10.42 -3.04
N GLU A 68 6.86 10.05 -1.93
CA GLU A 68 8.20 10.54 -1.62
C GLU A 68 9.24 9.73 -2.41
N PRO A 69 10.37 10.34 -2.85
CA PRO A 69 11.36 9.65 -3.68
C PRO A 69 11.96 8.38 -3.05
N ASN A 70 12.00 8.33 -1.72
CA ASN A 70 12.47 7.19 -0.97
C ASN A 70 11.47 6.00 -1.02
N GLN A 71 10.17 6.28 -1.04
CA GLN A 71 9.11 5.27 -1.19
C GLN A 71 9.17 4.66 -2.58
N GLU A 72 9.28 5.50 -3.60
CA GLU A 72 9.48 5.09 -4.99
C GLU A 72 10.72 4.20 -5.13
N ALA A 73 11.86 4.64 -4.56
CA ALA A 73 13.10 3.87 -4.61
C ALA A 73 13.01 2.52 -3.87
N ALA A 74 12.29 2.46 -2.74
CA ALA A 74 12.11 1.21 -2.02
C ALA A 74 11.20 0.23 -2.76
N MET A 75 10.06 0.68 -3.30
CA MET A 75 9.17 -0.18 -4.09
C MET A 75 9.82 -0.64 -5.40
N THR A 76 10.57 0.23 -6.07
CA THR A 76 11.37 -0.14 -7.25
C THR A 76 12.42 -1.20 -6.89
N MET A 77 13.11 -1.05 -5.75
CA MET A 77 14.09 -2.04 -5.30
C MET A 77 13.41 -3.37 -4.91
N TRP A 78 12.25 -3.30 -4.26
CA TRP A 78 11.42 -4.46 -3.89
C TRP A 78 11.12 -5.34 -5.10
N GLU A 79 10.63 -4.72 -6.17
CA GLU A 79 10.36 -5.37 -7.46
C GLU A 79 11.63 -5.89 -8.12
N ALA A 80 12.72 -5.10 -8.10
CA ALA A 80 14.00 -5.52 -8.67
C ALA A 80 14.61 -6.74 -7.95
N GLN A 81 14.22 -7.03 -6.70
CA GLN A 81 14.62 -8.24 -5.98
C GLN A 81 13.69 -9.45 -6.25
N GLY A 82 12.73 -9.32 -7.16
CA GLY A 82 11.82 -10.39 -7.57
C GLY A 82 10.55 -10.51 -6.72
N ASN A 83 10.23 -9.52 -5.89
CA ASN A 83 8.96 -9.47 -5.17
C ASN A 83 7.92 -8.71 -6.01
N GLU A 84 6.72 -9.26 -6.17
CA GLU A 84 5.71 -8.68 -7.07
C GLU A 84 4.84 -7.62 -6.39
N HIS A 85 4.51 -7.82 -5.12
CA HIS A 85 3.37 -7.12 -4.52
C HIS A 85 3.82 -5.89 -3.71
N CYS A 86 3.70 -4.69 -4.29
CA CYS A 86 3.86 -3.43 -3.57
C CYS A 86 2.74 -2.43 -3.88
N TYR A 87 2.16 -1.85 -2.84
CA TYR A 87 0.92 -1.06 -2.94
C TYR A 87 0.98 0.21 -2.12
N PHE A 88 0.17 1.18 -2.52
CA PHE A 88 -0.30 2.25 -1.67
C PHE A 88 -1.71 1.91 -1.19
N ALA A 89 -1.88 1.77 0.12
CA ALA A 89 -3.19 1.73 0.75
C ALA A 89 -3.67 3.17 0.93
N MET A 90 -4.75 3.55 0.25
CA MET A 90 -5.27 4.91 0.28
C MET A 90 -6.63 4.94 0.97
N LYS A 91 -6.69 5.61 2.14
CA LYS A 91 -7.92 5.75 2.93
C LYS A 91 -8.61 7.07 2.63
N LEU A 92 -9.86 7.00 2.20
CA LEU A 92 -10.73 8.15 1.96
C LEU A 92 -11.42 8.62 3.26
N ASN A 93 -12.10 9.76 3.22
CA ASN A 93 -12.76 10.37 4.37
C ASN A 93 -13.95 9.56 4.90
N ASP A 94 -14.61 8.78 4.04
CA ASP A 94 -15.68 7.87 4.42
C ASP A 94 -15.17 6.57 5.06
N GLY A 95 -13.84 6.40 5.14
CA GLY A 95 -13.18 5.22 5.68
C GLY A 95 -12.91 4.14 4.63
N GLN A 96 -13.36 4.29 3.39
CA GLN A 96 -13.06 3.34 2.32
C GLN A 96 -11.56 3.31 2.05
N ILE A 97 -11.00 2.10 1.97
CA ILE A 97 -9.60 1.86 1.64
C ILE A 97 -9.54 1.30 0.22
N TYR A 98 -8.67 1.88 -0.60
CA TYR A 98 -8.31 1.41 -1.93
C TYR A 98 -6.86 0.94 -1.93
N MET A 99 -6.59 -0.17 -2.64
CA MET A 99 -5.26 -0.75 -2.79
C MET A 99 -4.78 -0.49 -4.22
N ILE A 100 -3.77 0.36 -4.37
CA ILE A 100 -3.27 0.79 -5.68
C ILE A 100 -1.84 0.30 -5.85
N HIS A 101 -1.61 -0.49 -6.90
CA HIS A 101 -0.27 -1.00 -7.18
C HIS A 101 0.70 0.13 -7.50
N PHE A 102 1.97 -0.01 -7.13
CA PHE A 102 3.01 0.98 -7.40
C PHE A 102 3.11 1.31 -8.91
N ASP A 103 3.17 0.29 -9.76
CA ASP A 103 3.20 0.44 -11.23
C ASP A 103 2.07 1.31 -11.79
N GLU A 104 0.85 1.20 -11.25
CA GLU A 104 -0.28 2.01 -11.70
C GLU A 104 -0.03 3.50 -11.42
N LEU A 105 0.56 3.84 -10.28
CA LEU A 105 0.91 5.22 -9.94
C LEU A 105 2.05 5.75 -10.82
N CYS A 106 3.06 4.92 -11.10
CA CYS A 106 4.14 5.25 -12.03
C CYS A 106 3.59 5.51 -13.44
N LEU A 107 2.65 4.67 -13.91
CA LEU A 107 2.01 4.83 -15.21
C LEU A 107 1.23 6.15 -15.30
N ARG A 108 0.49 6.52 -14.25
CA ARG A 108 -0.20 7.83 -14.18
C ARG A 108 0.79 9.00 -14.25
N GLN A 109 1.90 8.93 -13.51
CA GLN A 109 2.95 9.96 -13.56
C GLN A 109 3.57 10.05 -14.96
N LEU A 110 3.82 8.92 -15.63
CA LEU A 110 4.34 8.87 -16.99
C LEU A 110 3.40 9.55 -17.99
N TYR A 111 2.08 9.38 -17.83
CA TYR A 111 1.07 10.06 -18.65
C TYR A 111 0.82 11.52 -18.23
N GLY A 112 1.61 12.08 -17.32
CA GLY A 112 1.53 13.47 -16.90
C GLY A 112 0.33 13.78 -16.00
N GLN A 113 -0.27 12.77 -15.39
CA GLN A 113 -1.38 12.98 -14.46
C GLN A 113 -0.86 13.42 -13.08
N GLY A 114 -1.50 14.41 -12.47
CA GLY A 114 -1.04 15.00 -11.20
C GLY A 114 -1.69 14.43 -9.94
N SER A 115 -2.78 13.67 -10.09
CA SER A 115 -3.53 13.12 -8.96
C SER A 115 -4.49 12.01 -9.35
N ILE A 116 -4.96 11.30 -8.32
CA ILE A 116 -6.20 10.53 -8.33
C ILE A 116 -7.29 11.37 -7.62
N THR A 117 -8.42 11.55 -8.27
CA THR A 117 -9.61 12.26 -7.75
C THR A 117 -10.64 11.29 -7.19
N GLU A 118 -11.60 11.82 -6.43
CA GLU A 118 -12.67 11.02 -5.80
C GLU A 118 -13.43 10.15 -6.81
N SER A 119 -13.72 10.68 -8.01
CA SER A 119 -14.41 9.94 -9.06
C SER A 119 -13.56 8.86 -9.72
N GLU A 120 -12.23 8.93 -9.61
CA GLU A 120 -11.30 7.95 -10.19
C GLU A 120 -10.95 6.83 -9.20
N PHE A 121 -11.12 7.04 -7.89
CA PHE A 121 -10.86 6.00 -6.88
C PHE A 121 -11.62 4.68 -7.15
N PRO A 122 -12.90 4.68 -7.55
CA PRO A 122 -13.63 3.46 -7.90
C PRO A 122 -13.08 2.66 -9.09
N GLU A 123 -12.12 3.20 -9.85
CA GLU A 123 -11.41 2.44 -10.89
C GLU A 123 -10.39 1.46 -10.29
N TYR A 124 -10.03 1.64 -9.01
CA TYR A 124 -9.11 0.80 -8.27
C TYR A 124 -9.85 -0.17 -7.36
N LYS A 125 -9.15 -1.23 -6.97
CA LYS A 125 -9.67 -2.23 -6.04
C LYS A 125 -9.81 -1.62 -4.64
N THR A 126 -10.96 -1.80 -4.05
CA THR A 126 -11.12 -1.66 -2.60
C THR A 126 -10.26 -2.68 -1.87
N PHE A 127 -10.02 -2.47 -0.57
CA PHE A 127 -9.32 -3.46 0.26
C PHE A 127 -9.96 -4.85 0.19
N GLN A 128 -11.29 -4.93 0.16
CA GLN A 128 -12.01 -6.19 0.07
C GLN A 128 -11.82 -6.89 -1.28
N GLU A 129 -11.93 -6.16 -2.40
CA GLU A 129 -11.68 -6.72 -3.74
C GLU A 129 -10.23 -7.16 -3.92
N TRP A 130 -9.30 -6.40 -3.34
CA TRP A 130 -7.88 -6.77 -3.29
C TRP A 130 -7.66 -8.06 -2.47
N LEU A 131 -8.32 -8.23 -1.32
CA LEU A 131 -8.24 -9.47 -0.55
C LEU A 131 -8.77 -10.68 -1.34
N GLU A 132 -9.86 -10.52 -2.08
CA GLU A 132 -10.41 -11.56 -2.94
C GLU A 132 -9.42 -11.97 -4.02
N GLU A 133 -8.74 -11.02 -4.65
CA GLU A 133 -7.64 -11.28 -5.58
C GLU A 133 -6.48 -12.01 -4.90
N MET A 134 -6.02 -11.56 -3.73
CA MET A 134 -4.97 -12.23 -2.96
C MET A 134 -5.32 -13.68 -2.61
N ASN A 135 -6.60 -13.98 -2.40
CA ASN A 135 -7.08 -15.35 -2.16
C ASN A 135 -7.07 -16.21 -3.43
N VAL A 136 -7.12 -15.63 -4.64
CA VAL A 136 -6.95 -16.39 -5.88
C VAL A 136 -5.51 -16.91 -6.01
N TYR A 137 -4.52 -16.11 -5.62
CA TYR A 137 -3.12 -16.55 -5.64
C TYR A 137 -2.85 -17.75 -4.72
N ARG A 138 -3.55 -17.86 -3.59
CA ARG A 138 -3.51 -19.01 -2.68
C ARG A 138 -3.92 -20.33 -3.35
N ASN A 139 -4.84 -20.28 -4.30
CA ASN A 139 -5.41 -21.47 -4.96
C ASN A 139 -4.65 -21.89 -6.22
N ARG A 140 -3.52 -21.26 -6.53
CA ARG A 140 -2.63 -21.78 -7.58
C ARG A 140 -1.92 -23.00 -7.00
N GLU A 141 -2.23 -24.18 -7.55
CA GLU A 141 -1.51 -25.43 -7.28
C GLU A 141 0.00 -25.16 -7.27
N PRO A 142 0.75 -25.69 -6.28
CA PRO A 142 2.20 -25.55 -6.29
C PRO A 142 2.72 -26.06 -7.62
N ILE A 143 3.59 -25.29 -8.28
CA ILE A 143 4.30 -25.74 -9.48
C ILE A 143 5.04 -27.03 -9.06
N GLU A 144 4.59 -28.18 -9.55
CA GLU A 144 5.35 -29.42 -9.45
C GLU A 144 6.69 -29.16 -10.13
N ASN A 145 7.73 -28.96 -9.33
CA ASN A 145 9.09 -28.92 -9.87
C ASN A 145 9.40 -30.32 -10.44
N PRO A 146 9.84 -30.42 -11.71
CA PRO A 146 10.27 -31.70 -12.29
C PRO A 146 11.52 -32.26 -11.61
#